data_AF-F3FXP4-F1
#
_entry.id   AF-F3FXP4-F1
#
_cell.length_a   1.000
_cell.length_b   1.000
_cell.length_c   1.000
_cell.angle_alpha   90.00
_cell.angle_beta   90.00
_cell.angle_gamma   90.00
#
_symmetry.space_group_name_H-M   'P 1'
#
loop_
_entity.id
_entity.type
_entity.pdbx_description
1 polymer ?
#
loop_
_entity_poly.entity_id
_entity_poly.type
_entity_poly.pdbx_seq_one_letter_code
_entity_poly.pdbx_strand_id
1 'polypeptide(L)' 'TLDGPTGALAHRQFTDLLEHLRPGDLMVFNNTRVLPARLFGQKASGGKLEILVERVLDSHRVL' A
#
# COMPACT_ATOMS: atom_id res chain seq x y z
N THR A 1 -12.48 -11.92 16.99
CA THR A 1 -11.04 -12.20 17.14
C THR A 1 -10.79 -13.68 17.00
N LEU A 2 -9.57 -14.03 16.58
CA LEU A 2 -9.08 -15.40 16.42
C LEU A 2 -7.78 -15.50 17.21
N ASP A 3 -7.68 -16.49 18.09
CA ASP A 3 -6.42 -16.86 18.72
C ASP A 3 -5.62 -17.77 17.77
N GLY A 4 -4.43 -17.33 17.35
CA GLY A 4 -3.62 -18.05 16.36
C GLY A 4 -3.22 -19.47 16.78
N PRO A 5 -2.69 -19.67 18.00
CA PRO A 5 -2.27 -21.00 18.47
C PRO A 5 -3.42 -21.99 18.71
N THR A 6 -4.52 -21.57 19.33
CA THR A 6 -5.61 -22.48 19.73
C THR A 6 -6.75 -22.57 18.73
N GLY A 7 -6.86 -21.60 17.81
CA GLY A 7 -7.98 -21.48 16.89
C GLY A 7 -9.28 -20.98 17.54
N ALA A 8 -9.25 -20.56 18.80
CA ALA A 8 -10.44 -20.06 19.50
C ALA A 8 -10.98 -18.78 18.83
N LEU A 9 -12.30 -18.71 18.68
CA LEU A 9 -13.01 -17.61 18.03
C LEU A 9 -13.88 -16.84 19.02
N ALA A 10 -13.96 -15.52 18.86
CA ALA A 10 -14.91 -14.67 19.57
C ALA A 10 -15.46 -13.57 18.66
N HIS A 11 -16.73 -13.20 18.84
CA HIS A 11 -17.33 -12.06 18.14
C HIS A 11 -17.15 -10.78 18.97
N ARG A 12 -16.70 -9.70 18.32
CA ARG A 12 -16.34 -8.41 18.95
C ARG A 12 -16.58 -7.26 17.99
N GLN A 13 -16.57 -6.03 18.50
CA GLN A 13 -16.61 -4.81 17.69
C GLN A 13 -15.19 -4.31 17.37
N PHE A 14 -15.06 -3.42 16.37
CA PHE A 14 -13.76 -2.92 15.94
C PHE A 14 -13.05 -2.11 17.03
N THR A 15 -13.79 -1.38 17.86
CA THR A 15 -13.26 -0.61 19.00
C THR A 15 -12.55 -1.49 20.03
N ASP A 16 -12.95 -2.75 20.15
CA ASP A 16 -12.35 -3.71 21.07
C ASP A 16 -10.92 -4.09 20.67
N LEU A 17 -10.48 -3.73 19.46
CA LEU A 17 -9.08 -3.87 19.02
C LEU A 17 -8.10 -3.25 20.03
N LEU A 18 -8.48 -2.13 20.67
CA LEU A 18 -7.62 -1.43 21.63
C LEU A 18 -7.29 -2.29 22.86
N GLU A 19 -8.16 -3.24 23.24
CA GLU A 19 -7.93 -4.18 24.35
C GLU A 19 -6.84 -5.21 24.01
N HIS A 20 -6.54 -5.41 22.72
CA HIS A 20 -5.56 -6.38 22.24
C HIS A 20 -4.17 -5.79 22.02
N LEU A 21 -4.02 -4.46 22.07
CA LEU A 21 -2.73 -3.79 21.91
C LEU A 21 -1.99 -3.73 23.24
N ARG A 22 -0.68 -3.93 23.18
CA ARG A 22 0.23 -3.81 24.32
C ARG A 22 1.19 -2.64 24.13
N PRO A 23 1.71 -2.05 25.22
CA PRO A 23 2.81 -1.10 25.11
C PRO A 23 3.98 -1.70 24.32
N GLY A 24 4.42 -1.00 23.28
CA GLY A 24 5.48 -1.45 22.37
C GLY A 24 4.99 -2.02 21.04
N ASP A 25 3.69 -2.30 20.89
CA ASP A 25 3.13 -2.70 19.60
C ASP A 25 3.13 -1.53 18.60
N LEU A 26 3.41 -1.82 17.32
CA LEU A 26 3.44 -0.84 16.24
C LEU A 26 2.23 -1.03 15.31
N MET A 27 1.40 0.00 15.21
CA MET A 27 0.32 0.04 14.22
C MET A 27 0.86 0.58 12.89
N VAL A 28 0.95 -0.30 11.88
CA VAL A 28 1.34 0.10 10.53
C VAL A 28 0.09 0.30 9.68
N PHE A 29 -0.16 1.56 9.33
CA PHE A 29 -1.27 1.91 8.44
C PHE A 29 -0.76 2.05 7.02
N ASN A 30 -1.45 1.42 6.08
CA ASN A 30 -1.23 1.73 4.68
C ASN A 30 -1.82 3.11 4.38
N ASN A 31 -0.97 4.03 3.94
CA ASN A 31 -1.39 5.33 3.41
C ASN A 31 -1.12 5.36 1.90
N THR A 32 -2.14 5.04 1.10
CA THR A 32 -2.04 5.04 -0.37
C THR A 32 -2.34 6.42 -0.94
N ARG A 33 -1.48 6.90 -1.86
CA ARG A 33 -1.70 8.11 -2.64
C ARG A 33 -1.63 7.80 -4.13
N VAL A 34 -2.61 8.28 -4.89
CA VAL A 34 -2.57 8.20 -6.36
C VAL A 34 -1.52 9.18 -6.88
N LEU A 35 -0.48 8.64 -7.53
CA LEU A 35 0.49 9.43 -8.26
C LEU A 35 0.08 9.46 -9.75
N PRO A 36 -0.12 10.63 -10.38
CA PRO A 36 -0.33 10.72 -11.82
C PRO A 36 0.99 10.44 -12.53
N ALA A 37 1.26 9.15 -12.73
CA ALA A 37 2.54 8.61 -13.15
C ALA A 37 2.47 7.85 -14.49
N ARG A 38 1.26 7.78 -15.07
CA ARG A 38 0.99 7.05 -16.31
C ARG A 38 1.26 7.96 -17.51
N LEU A 39 2.23 7.57 -18.34
CA LEU A 39 2.62 8.29 -19.56
C LEU A 39 2.37 7.40 -20.77
N PHE A 40 1.89 8.01 -21.86
CA PHE A 40 1.73 7.34 -23.15
C PHE A 40 2.76 7.88 -24.14
N GLY A 41 3.32 6.99 -24.95
CA GLY A 41 4.30 7.34 -25.97
C GLY A 41 4.17 6.51 -27.22
N GLN A 42 4.93 6.88 -28.24
CA GLN A 42 5.05 6.14 -29.49
C GLN A 42 6.53 6.00 -29.84
N LYS A 43 6.96 4.78 -30.18
CA LYS A 43 8.31 4.55 -30.72
C LYS A 43 8.42 5.20 -32.10
N ALA A 44 9.63 5.56 -32.51
CA ALA A 44 9.89 6.03 -33.88
C ALA A 44 9.44 5.00 -34.95
N SER A 45 9.42 3.71 -34.60
CA SER A 45 8.90 2.63 -35.46
C SER A 45 7.38 2.53 -35.52
N GLY A 46 6.63 3.40 -34.83
CA GLY A 46 5.17 3.46 -34.83
C GLY A 46 4.48 2.65 -33.71
N GLY A 47 5.21 1.82 -32.95
CA GLY A 47 4.65 1.04 -31.85
C GLY A 47 4.23 1.90 -30.64
N LYS A 48 3.10 1.57 -30.00
CA LYS A 48 2.61 2.25 -28.79
C LYS A 48 3.42 1.83 -27.55
N LEU A 49 3.62 2.77 -26.63
CA LEU A 49 4.29 2.57 -25.35
C LEU A 49 3.44 3.15 -24.21
N GLU A 50 3.44 2.47 -23.07
CA GLU A 50 2.86 2.95 -21.82
C GLU A 50 3.94 2.84 -20.74
N ILE A 51 4.13 3.90 -19.95
CA ILE A 51 5.14 3.99 -18.89
C ILE A 51 4.42 4.34 -17.59
N LEU A 52 4.75 3.63 -16.51
CA LEU A 52 4.31 3.95 -15.17
C LEU A 52 5.53 4.39 -14.35
N VAL A 53 5.47 5.60 -13.80
CA VAL A 53 6.47 6.12 -12.86
C VAL A 53 6.18 5.60 -11.44
N GLU A 54 7.10 4.84 -10.85
CA GLU A 54 7.02 4.37 -9.45
C GLU A 54 7.36 5.50 -8.48
N ARG A 55 8.40 6.29 -8.78
CA ARG A 55 8.89 7.32 -7.86
C ARG A 55 9.60 8.47 -8.57
N VAL A 56 9.32 9.70 -8.13
CA VAL A 56 10.10 10.88 -8.53
C VAL A 56 11.31 10.99 -7.60
N LEU A 57 12.51 10.93 -8.18
CA LEU A 57 13.78 11.04 -7.44
C LEU A 57 14.23 12.50 -7.34
N ASP A 58 14.06 13.26 -8.41
CA ASP A 58 14.29 14.71 -8.48
C ASP A 58 13.55 15.32 -9.70
N SER A 59 13.74 16.62 -9.93
CA SER A 59 13.13 17.37 -11.04
C SER A 59 13.29 16.77 -12.45
N HIS A 60 14.28 15.90 -12.68
CA HIS A 60 14.60 15.33 -13.99
C HIS A 60 14.67 13.80 -13.98
N ARG A 61 14.38 13.14 -12.85
CA ARG A 61 14.57 11.68 -12.71
C ARG A 61 13.38 11.01 -12.04
N VAL A 62 12.99 9.89 -12.65
CA VAL A 62 11.92 9.01 -12.18
C VAL A 62 12.38 7.56 -12.25
N LEU A 63 11.91 6.72 -11.32
CA LEU A 63 12.10 5.27 -11.29
C LEU A 63 10.85 4.56 -11.82
#